data_AF-A0AAD7B9S7-F1
#
_entry.id   AF-A0AAD7B9S7-F1
#
_cell.length_a   1.000
_cell.length_b   1.000
_cell.length_c   1.000
_cell.angle_alpha   90.00
_cell.angle_beta   90.00
_cell.angle_gamma   90.00
#
_symmetry.space_group_name_H-M   'P 1'
#
loop_
_entity.id
_entity.type
_entity.pdbx_description
1 polymer ?
#
loop_
_entity_poly.entity_id
_entity_poly.type
_entity_poly.pdbx_seq_one_letter_code
_entity_poly.pdbx_strand_id
1 'polypeptide(L)'
;MATRIVKWNLKRYPTGVFFLFGAGRLALVRSQPARAIEFHTRAMAAQTQYRNLHHVSYWEMAIANLALADVRSSAECWKVLEQEATWSKSIYSYGRAVCLLASLEDGESKEGDGDKEKREEALRLMKLVPTLRQKIAGKSIPLEKFVARKARKCIAQKGRLLLPALELSVVFLGIAHAPRRIVEERMLPQVRSALVELKEGAQGYWDDLALARYLEGLCLRYIAFPDPDVVLDPAEVPALSRDEAAQGAKACFEAVFKDSEKIELDHHIVYHAHYELGRLLVCLGDEAEVRRHLELVLSGRYLEVGPSGRKGRYSMENALHMRANAAVEALHQKRL
;
A
#
# COMPACT_ATOMS: atom_id res chain seq x y z
N MET A 1 21.54 -1.31 14.30
CA MET A 1 21.73 -0.09 15.13
C MET A 1 20.44 0.38 15.81
N ALA A 2 19.35 0.65 15.06
CA ALA A 2 18.10 1.21 15.59
C ALA A 2 17.51 0.48 16.82
N THR A 3 17.49 -0.86 16.81
CA THR A 3 16.99 -1.66 17.95
C THR A 3 17.71 -1.36 19.26
N ARG A 4 19.04 -1.19 19.22
CA ARG A 4 19.83 -0.91 20.44
C ARG A 4 19.47 0.46 21.01
N ILE A 5 19.36 1.48 20.14
CA ILE A 5 19.01 2.85 20.52
C ILE A 5 17.61 2.88 21.14
N VAL A 6 16.62 2.27 20.48
CA VAL A 6 15.23 2.25 20.97
C VAL A 6 15.12 1.51 22.30
N LYS A 7 15.69 0.29 22.41
CA LYS A 7 15.63 -0.50 23.65
C LYS A 7 16.31 0.21 24.82
N TRP A 8 17.49 0.79 24.61
CA TRP A 8 18.22 1.49 25.67
C TRP A 8 17.43 2.70 26.18
N ASN A 9 16.88 3.52 25.27
CA ASN A 9 16.14 4.71 25.65
C ASN A 9 14.78 4.39 26.28
N LEU A 10 14.05 3.38 25.80
CA LEU A 10 12.78 2.97 26.43
C LEU A 10 12.96 2.47 27.87
N LYS A 11 14.11 1.87 28.20
CA LYS A 11 14.41 1.49 29.59
C LYS A 11 14.55 2.71 30.49
N ARG A 12 15.10 3.82 29.98
CA ARG A 12 15.35 5.06 30.74
C ARG A 12 14.15 6.02 30.72
N TYR A 13 13.40 6.03 29.62
CA TYR A 13 12.28 6.92 29.34
C TYR A 13 11.09 6.11 28.81
N PRO A 14 10.41 5.31 29.67
CA PRO A 14 9.39 4.36 29.25
C PRO A 14 8.12 5.00 28.67
N THR A 15 7.91 6.29 28.94
CA THR A 15 6.80 7.12 28.42
C THR A 15 7.30 8.19 27.44
N GLY A 16 8.58 8.17 27.05
CA GLY A 16 9.11 9.13 26.09
C GLY A 16 8.46 8.95 24.71
N VAL A 17 7.62 9.91 24.30
CA VAL A 17 6.79 9.82 23.08
C VAL A 17 7.60 9.46 21.83
N PHE A 18 8.78 10.07 21.64
CA PHE A 18 9.64 9.78 20.49
C PHE A 18 10.25 8.37 20.51
N PHE A 19 10.53 7.83 21.70
CA PHE A 19 11.02 6.45 21.82
C PHE A 19 9.90 5.43 21.61
N LEU A 20 8.67 5.75 22.04
CA LEU A 20 7.49 4.95 21.74
C LEU A 20 7.18 4.97 20.23
N PHE A 21 7.28 6.12 19.56
CA PHE A 21 7.17 6.19 18.09
C PHE A 21 8.24 5.37 17.39
N GLY A 22 9.50 5.49 17.80
CA GLY A 22 10.59 4.67 17.26
C GLY A 22 10.36 3.17 17.47
N ALA A 23 9.76 2.79 18.59
CA ALA A 23 9.39 1.41 18.89
C ALA A 23 8.24 0.91 18.03
N GLY A 24 7.19 1.73 17.84
CA GLY A 24 6.08 1.44 16.95
C GLY A 24 6.55 1.23 15.51
N ARG A 25 7.37 2.14 15.00
CA ARG A 25 7.92 2.02 13.64
C ARG A 25 8.84 0.80 13.48
N LEU A 26 9.68 0.52 14.47
CA LEU A 26 10.53 -0.67 14.47
C LEU A 26 9.71 -1.96 14.53
N ALA A 27 8.60 -1.98 15.26
CA ALA A 27 7.69 -3.13 15.29
C ALA A 27 7.00 -3.33 13.93
N LEU A 28 6.53 -2.25 13.30
CA LEU A 28 5.86 -2.32 12.00
C LEU A 28 6.80 -2.85 10.90
N VAL A 29 8.02 -2.32 10.78
CA VAL A 29 9.03 -2.80 9.81
C VAL A 29 9.40 -4.28 10.02
N ARG A 30 9.18 -4.81 11.23
CA ARG A 30 9.42 -6.22 11.58
C ARG A 30 8.21 -7.14 11.36
N SER A 31 7.19 -6.68 10.66
CA SER A 31 5.88 -7.33 10.52
C SER A 31 5.20 -7.62 11.86
N GLN A 32 5.30 -6.71 12.84
CA GLN A 32 4.58 -6.76 14.11
C GLN A 32 3.57 -5.60 14.25
N PRO A 33 2.60 -5.45 13.32
CA PRO A 33 1.69 -4.30 13.32
C PRO A 33 0.82 -4.18 14.58
N ALA A 34 0.35 -5.29 15.17
CA ALA A 34 -0.40 -5.25 16.43
C ALA A 34 0.41 -4.59 17.56
N ARG A 35 1.69 -4.96 17.65
CA ARG A 35 2.63 -4.37 18.61
C ARG A 35 2.95 -2.92 18.30
N ALA A 36 2.97 -2.53 17.01
CA ALA A 36 3.10 -1.14 16.61
C ALA A 36 1.90 -0.30 17.12
N ILE A 37 0.68 -0.82 16.98
CA ILE A 37 -0.54 -0.18 17.50
C ILE A 37 -0.47 0.03 19.01
N GLU A 38 0.00 -0.96 19.78
CA GLU A 38 0.20 -0.81 21.23
C GLU A 38 1.15 0.34 21.57
N PHE A 39 2.29 0.45 20.86
CA PHE A 39 3.26 1.52 21.09
C PHE A 39 2.69 2.90 20.76
N HIS A 40 1.96 3.04 19.66
CA HIS A 40 1.34 4.31 19.27
C HIS A 40 0.19 4.70 20.21
N THR A 41 -0.58 3.73 20.71
CA THR A 41 -1.60 3.96 21.75
C THR A 41 -0.96 4.47 23.03
N ARG A 42 0.13 3.84 23.48
CA ARG A 42 0.90 4.31 24.65
C ARG A 42 1.51 5.70 24.43
N ALA A 43 1.97 6.00 23.22
CA ALA A 43 2.55 7.29 22.89
C ALA A 43 1.51 8.43 22.99
N MET A 44 0.27 8.17 22.56
CA MET A 44 -0.85 9.10 22.77
C MET A 44 -1.20 9.25 24.26
N ALA A 45 -1.18 8.17 25.04
CA ALA A 45 -1.45 8.23 26.47
C ALA A 45 -0.37 8.97 27.28
N ALA A 46 0.86 9.06 26.75
CA ALA A 46 2.00 9.63 27.47
C ALA A 46 1.97 11.17 27.57
N GLN A 47 1.17 11.85 26.74
CA GLN A 47 1.12 13.31 26.71
C GLN A 47 -0.20 13.79 26.10
N THR A 48 -0.70 14.95 26.53
CA THR A 48 -1.93 15.56 25.96
C THR A 48 -1.69 16.95 25.36
N GLN A 49 -0.48 17.49 25.51
CA GLN A 49 -0.15 18.88 25.14
C GLN A 49 -0.06 19.08 23.63
N TYR A 50 0.45 18.09 22.89
CA TYR A 50 0.67 18.18 21.45
C TYR A 50 -0.25 17.22 20.70
N ARG A 51 -1.46 17.70 20.34
CA ARG A 51 -2.46 16.92 19.59
C ARG A 51 -1.93 16.40 18.24
N ASN A 52 -1.04 17.14 17.59
CA ASN A 52 -0.42 16.70 16.33
C ASN A 52 0.35 15.38 16.47
N LEU A 53 0.92 15.09 17.65
CA LEU A 53 1.57 13.79 17.88
C LEU A 53 0.54 12.65 17.94
N HIS A 54 -0.70 12.93 18.35
CA HIS A 54 -1.77 11.93 18.27
C HIS A 54 -2.15 11.67 16.82
N HIS A 55 -2.20 12.71 15.98
CA HIS A 55 -2.44 12.54 14.54
C HIS A 55 -1.35 11.67 13.89
N VAL A 56 -0.07 11.85 14.24
CA VAL A 56 0.99 10.93 13.78
C VAL A 56 0.73 9.49 14.25
N SER A 57 0.26 9.30 15.48
CA SER A 57 -0.08 7.97 16.01
C SER A 57 -1.26 7.34 15.28
N TYR A 58 -2.34 8.10 15.02
CA TYR A 58 -3.47 7.62 14.22
C TYR A 58 -3.06 7.27 12.80
N TRP A 59 -2.13 8.02 12.19
CA TRP A 59 -1.60 7.70 10.87
C TRP A 59 -0.85 6.36 10.87
N GLU A 60 0.10 6.17 11.78
CA GLU A 60 0.85 4.91 11.87
C GLU A 60 -0.05 3.73 12.23
N MET A 61 -1.04 3.94 13.12
CA MET A 61 -2.05 2.93 13.47
C MET A 61 -2.95 2.59 12.28
N ALA A 62 -3.35 3.56 11.45
CA ALA A 62 -4.15 3.29 10.27
C ALA A 62 -3.41 2.37 9.28
N ILE A 63 -2.11 2.61 9.08
CA ILE A 63 -1.24 1.78 8.23
C ILE A 63 -1.02 0.39 8.87
N ALA A 64 -0.79 0.31 10.18
CA ALA A 64 -0.64 -0.96 10.87
C ALA A 64 -1.91 -1.82 10.80
N ASN A 65 -3.10 -1.19 10.90
CA ASN A 65 -4.37 -1.88 10.70
C ASN A 65 -4.55 -2.37 9.25
N LEU A 66 -4.14 -1.58 8.24
CA LEU A 66 -4.10 -2.04 6.85
C LEU A 66 -3.18 -3.25 6.67
N ALA A 67 -2.01 -3.26 7.31
CA ALA A 67 -1.08 -4.40 7.31
C ALA A 67 -1.66 -5.66 7.99
N LEU A 68 -2.65 -5.49 8.87
CA LEU A 68 -3.44 -6.58 9.49
C LEU A 68 -4.68 -6.97 8.67
N ALA A 69 -4.93 -6.32 7.53
CA ALA A 69 -6.19 -6.40 6.79
C ALA A 69 -7.44 -6.02 7.63
N ASP A 70 -7.26 -5.24 8.70
CA ASP A 70 -8.36 -4.71 9.53
C ASP A 70 -8.78 -3.31 9.02
N VAL A 71 -9.59 -3.32 7.96
CA VAL A 71 -10.07 -2.09 7.33
C VAL A 71 -11.01 -1.29 8.24
N ARG A 72 -11.71 -1.92 9.18
CA ARG A 72 -12.63 -1.25 10.11
C ARG A 72 -11.87 -0.41 11.11
N SER A 73 -10.87 -0.99 11.78
CA SER A 73 -10.00 -0.26 12.72
C SER A 73 -9.18 0.82 11.99
N SER A 74 -8.78 0.55 10.74
CA SER A 74 -8.13 1.57 9.91
C SER A 74 -9.06 2.76 9.60
N ALA A 75 -10.33 2.50 9.27
CA ALA A 75 -11.33 3.54 9.00
C ALA A 75 -11.53 4.51 10.17
N GLU A 76 -11.54 4.00 11.41
CA GLU A 76 -11.68 4.85 12.60
C GLU A 76 -10.45 5.76 12.80
N CYS A 77 -9.24 5.25 12.53
CA CYS A 77 -8.03 6.08 12.55
C CYS A 77 -8.10 7.19 11.49
N TRP A 78 -8.53 6.84 10.26
CA TRP A 78 -8.70 7.82 9.19
C TRP A 78 -9.77 8.85 9.49
N LYS A 79 -10.86 8.47 10.17
CA LYS A 79 -11.93 9.38 10.59
C LYS A 79 -11.43 10.43 11.56
N VAL A 80 -10.63 10.06 12.56
CA VAL A 80 -10.05 11.05 13.48
C VAL A 80 -9.16 12.04 12.72
N LEU A 81 -8.32 11.55 11.81
CA LEU A 81 -7.47 12.41 10.97
C LEU A 81 -8.28 13.32 10.04
N GLU A 82 -9.31 12.78 9.40
CA GLU A 82 -10.20 13.51 8.50
C GLU A 82 -10.96 14.61 9.23
N GLN A 83 -11.37 14.39 10.48
CA GLN A 83 -12.05 15.41 11.29
C GLN A 83 -11.08 16.45 11.84
N GLU A 84 -9.93 16.02 12.37
CA GLU A 84 -9.09 16.91 13.19
C GLU A 84 -7.83 17.42 12.48
N ALA A 85 -7.13 16.58 11.71
CA ALA A 85 -5.81 16.89 11.19
C ALA A 85 -5.89 17.72 9.89
N THR A 86 -5.04 18.74 9.74
CA THR A 86 -5.06 19.64 8.57
C THR A 86 -3.98 19.32 7.53
N TRP A 87 -3.07 18.39 7.83
CA TRP A 87 -1.87 18.17 7.01
C TRP A 87 -2.12 17.47 5.69
N SER A 88 -3.13 16.61 5.53
CA SER A 88 -3.49 16.05 4.21
C SER A 88 -4.92 15.53 4.17
N LYS A 89 -5.89 16.45 4.25
CA LYS A 89 -7.33 16.13 4.26
C LYS A 89 -7.75 15.24 3.07
N SER A 90 -7.15 15.43 1.90
CA SER A 90 -7.41 14.60 0.71
C SER A 90 -7.05 13.12 0.95
N ILE A 91 -5.90 12.84 1.57
CA ILE A 91 -5.48 11.48 1.89
C ILE A 91 -6.37 10.88 2.98
N TYR A 92 -6.63 11.62 4.07
CA TYR A 92 -7.43 11.10 5.19
C TYR A 92 -8.85 10.75 4.75
N SER A 93 -9.47 11.62 3.95
CA SER A 93 -10.81 11.38 3.40
C SER A 93 -10.83 10.18 2.46
N TYR A 94 -9.80 10.03 1.62
CA TYR A 94 -9.67 8.87 0.74
C TYR A 94 -9.46 7.57 1.53
N GLY A 95 -8.56 7.57 2.52
CA GLY A 95 -8.29 6.44 3.41
C GLY A 95 -9.54 5.94 4.11
N ARG A 96 -10.32 6.87 4.68
CA ARG A 96 -11.63 6.56 5.27
C ARG A 96 -12.59 5.97 4.24
N ALA A 97 -12.73 6.61 3.07
CA ALA A 97 -13.65 6.16 2.02
C ALA A 97 -13.34 4.74 1.52
N VAL A 98 -12.07 4.43 1.25
CA VAL A 98 -11.70 3.09 0.74
C VAL A 98 -11.83 2.01 1.80
N CYS A 99 -11.57 2.32 3.06
CA CYS A 99 -11.77 1.37 4.15
C CYS A 99 -13.27 1.09 4.38
N LEU A 100 -14.12 2.11 4.27
CA LEU A 100 -15.58 1.93 4.30
C LEU A 100 -16.05 1.04 3.14
N LEU A 101 -15.59 1.29 1.91
CA LEU A 101 -15.93 0.45 0.75
C LEU A 101 -15.46 -1.00 0.94
N ALA A 102 -14.21 -1.21 1.37
CA ALA A 102 -13.68 -2.55 1.60
C ALA A 102 -14.44 -3.30 2.70
N SER A 103 -14.88 -2.61 3.75
CA SER A 103 -15.66 -3.23 4.84
C SER A 103 -17.04 -3.74 4.41
N LEU A 104 -17.55 -3.28 3.26
CA LEU A 104 -18.81 -3.78 2.68
C LEU A 104 -18.60 -5.09 1.91
N GLU A 105 -17.37 -5.37 1.45
CA GLU A 105 -17.01 -6.56 0.68
C GLU A 105 -16.64 -7.75 1.60
N ASP A 106 -16.28 -7.49 2.86
CA ASP A 106 -15.82 -8.49 3.83
C ASP A 106 -16.91 -9.48 4.31
N GLY A 107 -18.17 -9.37 3.84
CA GLY A 107 -19.23 -10.37 4.04
C GLY A 107 -19.68 -10.64 5.49
N GLU A 108 -19.04 -10.03 6.49
CA GLU A 108 -19.38 -10.17 7.92
C GLU A 108 -20.66 -9.41 8.32
N SER A 109 -21.15 -8.52 7.45
CA SER A 109 -22.36 -7.73 7.68
C SER A 109 -23.51 -8.29 6.85
N LYS A 110 -24.68 -8.56 7.46
CA LYS A 110 -25.92 -8.75 6.69
C LYS A 110 -26.31 -7.41 6.10
N GLU A 111 -26.62 -7.37 4.79
CA GLU A 111 -27.12 -6.17 4.13
C GLU A 111 -28.23 -5.52 4.98
N GLY A 112 -27.96 -4.32 5.49
CA GLY A 112 -28.86 -3.56 6.35
C GLY A 112 -28.60 -2.07 6.24
N ASP A 113 -29.39 -1.26 6.93
CA ASP A 113 -29.34 0.21 6.82
C ASP A 113 -27.95 0.80 7.04
N GLY A 114 -27.15 0.20 7.94
CA GLY A 114 -25.78 0.63 8.21
C GLY A 114 -24.81 0.47 7.02
N ASP A 115 -25.01 -0.50 6.14
CA ASP A 115 -24.15 -0.68 4.95
C ASP A 115 -24.47 0.33 3.85
N LYS A 116 -25.76 0.70 3.73
CA LYS A 116 -26.18 1.80 2.87
C LYS A 116 -25.57 3.13 3.33
N GLU A 117 -25.63 3.43 4.62
CA GLU A 117 -25.03 4.65 5.19
C GLU A 117 -23.51 4.71 4.97
N LYS A 118 -22.78 3.61 5.21
CA LYS A 118 -21.34 3.52 4.94
C LYS A 118 -21.03 3.77 3.46
N ARG A 119 -21.82 3.18 2.55
CA ARG A 119 -21.65 3.38 1.10
C ARG A 119 -21.89 4.82 0.70
N GLU A 120 -22.97 5.43 1.19
CA GLU A 120 -23.30 6.83 0.92
C GLU A 120 -22.21 7.77 1.43
N GLU A 121 -21.72 7.55 2.65
CA GLU A 121 -20.62 8.32 3.23
C GLU A 121 -19.31 8.15 2.45
N ALA A 122 -18.96 6.92 2.05
CA ALA A 122 -17.78 6.67 1.23
C ALA A 122 -17.86 7.41 -0.11
N LEU A 123 -19.02 7.39 -0.78
CA LEU A 123 -19.20 8.10 -2.05
C LEU A 123 -19.23 9.62 -1.88
N ARG A 124 -19.76 10.13 -0.76
CA ARG A 124 -19.65 11.56 -0.40
C ARG A 124 -18.19 11.96 -0.26
N LEU A 125 -17.40 11.19 0.48
CA LEU A 125 -15.96 11.43 0.65
C LEU A 125 -15.22 11.34 -0.70
N MET A 126 -15.52 10.36 -1.55
CA MET A 126 -14.91 10.24 -2.89
C MET A 126 -15.17 11.48 -3.77
N LYS A 127 -16.35 12.08 -3.69
CA LYS A 127 -16.65 13.35 -4.40
C LYS A 127 -15.83 14.52 -3.83
N LEU A 128 -15.56 14.52 -2.53
CA LEU A 128 -14.84 15.58 -1.82
C LEU A 128 -13.31 15.50 -2.01
N VAL A 129 -12.72 14.31 -2.04
CA VAL A 129 -11.26 14.08 -2.10
C VAL A 129 -10.53 14.96 -3.14
N PRO A 130 -11.01 15.13 -4.40
CA PRO A 130 -10.33 15.96 -5.39
C PRO A 130 -10.26 17.45 -5.06
N THR A 131 -11.20 17.96 -4.26
CA THR A 131 -11.30 19.39 -3.86
C THR A 131 -10.46 19.71 -2.63
N LEU A 132 -10.10 18.69 -1.84
CA LEU A 132 -9.30 18.82 -0.61
C LEU A 132 -7.78 18.87 -0.85
N ARG A 133 -7.34 18.88 -2.10
CA ARG A 133 -5.92 18.90 -2.43
C ARG A 133 -5.30 20.25 -2.09
N GLN A 134 -4.14 20.21 -1.46
CA GLN A 134 -3.34 21.38 -1.17
C GLN A 134 -2.12 21.46 -2.09
N LYS A 135 -1.48 22.64 -2.06
CA LYS A 135 -0.21 22.89 -2.72
C LYS A 135 0.78 23.39 -1.67
N ILE A 136 1.98 22.84 -1.70
CA ILE A 136 3.11 23.32 -0.90
C ILE A 136 4.06 24.03 -1.85
N ALA A 137 4.36 25.30 -1.59
CA ALA A 137 5.17 26.15 -2.48
C ALA A 137 4.71 26.09 -3.95
N GLY A 138 3.40 26.16 -4.18
CA GLY A 138 2.79 26.11 -5.52
C GLY A 138 2.75 24.72 -6.17
N LYS A 139 3.40 23.70 -5.60
CA LYS A 139 3.41 22.33 -6.12
C LYS A 139 2.40 21.46 -5.38
N SER A 140 1.55 20.74 -6.13
CA SER A 140 0.67 19.75 -5.49
C SER A 140 1.46 18.55 -4.98
N ILE A 141 1.04 18.00 -3.86
CA ILE A 141 1.60 16.80 -3.27
C ILE A 141 1.30 15.60 -4.20
N PRO A 142 2.30 14.80 -4.61
CA PRO A 142 2.11 13.68 -5.55
C PRO A 142 1.06 12.67 -5.09
N LEU A 143 1.06 12.34 -3.80
CA LEU A 143 0.12 11.38 -3.23
C LEU A 143 -1.33 11.91 -3.22
N GLU A 144 -1.53 13.20 -2.94
CA GLU A 144 -2.87 13.82 -3.05
C GLU A 144 -3.39 13.84 -4.50
N LYS A 145 -2.49 13.99 -5.48
CA LYS A 145 -2.84 13.83 -6.90
C LYS A 145 -3.26 12.40 -7.23
N PHE A 146 -2.57 11.41 -6.66
CA PHE A 146 -2.91 9.99 -6.84
C PHE A 146 -4.30 9.68 -6.30
N VAL A 147 -4.57 9.95 -5.02
CA VAL A 147 -5.89 9.66 -4.41
C VAL A 147 -7.02 10.45 -5.07
N ALA A 148 -6.78 11.67 -5.53
CA ALA A 148 -7.77 12.44 -6.29
C ALA A 148 -8.05 11.89 -7.70
N ARG A 149 -7.09 11.19 -8.33
CA ARG A 149 -7.33 10.46 -9.58
C ARG A 149 -8.17 9.22 -9.30
N LYS A 150 -7.81 8.43 -8.29
CA LYS A 150 -8.57 7.25 -7.89
C LYS A 150 -10.00 7.58 -7.46
N ALA A 151 -10.19 8.66 -6.70
CA ALA A 151 -11.53 9.12 -6.31
C ALA A 151 -12.38 9.53 -7.52
N ARG A 152 -11.82 10.25 -8.51
CA ARG A 152 -12.53 10.55 -9.77
C ARG A 152 -12.85 9.30 -10.57
N LYS A 153 -11.93 8.32 -10.62
CA LYS A 153 -12.15 7.01 -11.23
C LYS A 153 -13.32 6.27 -10.55
N CYS A 154 -13.37 6.28 -9.23
CA CYS A 154 -14.49 5.71 -8.47
C CYS A 154 -15.84 6.29 -8.91
N ILE A 155 -15.95 7.63 -8.99
CA ILE A 155 -17.18 8.30 -9.42
C ILE A 155 -17.52 7.97 -10.88
N ALA A 156 -16.52 7.98 -11.78
CA ALA A 156 -16.72 7.63 -13.19
C ALA A 156 -17.18 6.16 -13.37
N GLN A 157 -16.81 5.28 -12.46
CA GLN A 157 -17.21 3.87 -12.41
C GLN A 157 -18.41 3.61 -11.48
N LYS A 158 -19.29 4.61 -11.30
CA LYS A 158 -20.53 4.49 -10.51
C LYS A 158 -20.32 4.01 -9.07
N GLY A 159 -19.24 4.47 -8.45
CA GLY A 159 -18.91 4.17 -7.06
C GLY A 159 -18.08 2.91 -6.84
N ARG A 160 -17.53 2.32 -7.91
CA ARG A 160 -16.71 1.10 -7.86
C ARG A 160 -15.22 1.41 -8.00
N LEU A 161 -14.40 0.76 -7.19
CA LEU A 161 -12.96 0.59 -7.39
C LEU A 161 -12.60 -0.85 -7.03
N LEU A 162 -11.66 -1.47 -7.74
CA LEU A 162 -11.17 -2.80 -7.40
C LEU A 162 -10.15 -2.72 -6.26
N LEU A 163 -10.37 -3.46 -5.16
CA LEU A 163 -9.43 -3.61 -4.05
C LEU A 163 -8.81 -2.30 -3.52
N PRO A 164 -9.59 -1.22 -3.32
CA PRO A 164 -9.02 0.12 -3.12
C PRO A 164 -8.27 0.28 -1.79
N ALA A 165 -8.65 -0.48 -0.75
CA ALA A 165 -7.92 -0.51 0.51
C ALA A 165 -6.57 -1.24 0.39
N LEU A 166 -6.50 -2.31 -0.42
CA LEU A 166 -5.27 -3.04 -0.65
C LEU A 166 -4.29 -2.24 -1.53
N GLU A 167 -4.79 -1.54 -2.56
CA GLU A 167 -3.99 -0.59 -3.33
C GLU A 167 -3.43 0.53 -2.44
N LEU A 168 -4.24 1.10 -1.54
CA LEU A 168 -3.77 2.09 -0.57
C LEU A 168 -2.71 1.50 0.37
N SER A 169 -2.85 0.23 0.74
CA SER A 169 -1.86 -0.49 1.55
C SER A 169 -0.52 -0.59 0.82
N VAL A 170 -0.49 -0.81 -0.49
CA VAL A 170 0.76 -0.78 -1.27
C VAL A 170 1.43 0.59 -1.19
N VAL A 171 0.66 1.65 -1.38
CA VAL A 171 1.16 3.04 -1.37
C VAL A 171 1.87 3.38 -0.04
N PHE A 172 1.37 2.84 1.07
CA PHE A 172 1.94 3.05 2.41
C PHE A 172 2.83 1.91 2.91
N LEU A 173 3.23 0.98 2.03
CA LEU A 173 4.05 -0.19 2.37
C LEU A 173 3.39 -1.11 3.42
N GLY A 174 2.07 -1.06 3.57
CA GLY A 174 1.30 -1.91 4.48
C GLY A 174 1.45 -3.40 4.17
N ILE A 175 1.42 -3.79 2.89
CA ILE A 175 1.64 -5.20 2.49
C ILE A 175 3.07 -5.64 2.83
N ALA A 176 4.06 -4.75 2.68
CA ALA A 176 5.45 -5.05 3.02
C ALA A 176 5.68 -5.29 4.51
N HIS A 177 4.80 -4.75 5.35
CA HIS A 177 4.85 -4.84 6.80
C HIS A 177 3.78 -5.77 7.37
N ALA A 178 3.04 -6.47 6.50
CA ALA A 178 2.07 -7.46 6.91
C ALA A 178 2.80 -8.73 7.39
N PRO A 179 2.29 -9.40 8.45
CA PRO A 179 2.69 -10.77 8.74
C PRO A 179 2.41 -11.67 7.53
N ARG A 180 3.31 -12.60 7.20
CA ARG A 180 3.14 -13.48 6.04
C ARG A 180 1.81 -14.23 6.09
N ARG A 181 1.43 -14.77 7.26
CA ARG A 181 0.11 -15.33 7.51
C ARG A 181 -1.06 -14.44 7.06
N ILE A 182 -1.03 -13.12 7.30
CA ILE A 182 -2.10 -12.21 6.86
C ILE A 182 -2.10 -12.08 5.33
N VAL A 183 -0.93 -12.03 4.71
CA VAL A 183 -0.80 -12.01 3.25
C VAL A 183 -1.39 -13.28 2.64
N GLU A 184 -1.10 -14.46 3.21
CA GLU A 184 -1.57 -15.76 2.74
C GLU A 184 -3.06 -16.01 3.00
N GLU A 185 -3.55 -15.71 4.19
CA GLU A 185 -4.91 -16.08 4.63
C GLU A 185 -5.96 -15.01 4.30
N ARG A 186 -5.55 -13.75 4.06
CA ARG A 186 -6.49 -12.63 3.85
C ARG A 186 -6.26 -11.94 2.51
N MET A 187 -5.08 -11.37 2.28
CA MET A 187 -4.84 -10.49 1.13
C MET A 187 -4.81 -11.25 -0.20
N LEU A 188 -4.06 -12.35 -0.30
CA LEU A 188 -3.95 -13.13 -1.53
C LEU A 188 -5.29 -13.78 -1.95
N PRO A 189 -6.08 -14.40 -1.04
CA PRO A 189 -7.41 -14.89 -1.38
C PRO A 189 -8.36 -13.79 -1.87
N GLN A 190 -8.34 -12.61 -1.23
CA GLN A 190 -9.15 -11.47 -1.67
C GLN A 190 -8.81 -11.06 -3.11
N VAL A 191 -7.52 -10.97 -3.45
CA VAL A 191 -7.07 -10.65 -4.81
C VAL A 191 -7.51 -11.72 -5.82
N ARG A 192 -7.38 -13.00 -5.46
CA ARG A 192 -7.78 -14.12 -6.33
C ARG A 192 -9.28 -14.17 -6.56
N SER A 193 -10.09 -13.90 -5.54
CA SER A 193 -11.54 -13.78 -5.71
C SER A 193 -11.88 -12.64 -6.68
N ALA A 194 -11.25 -11.48 -6.51
CA ALA A 194 -11.43 -10.36 -7.41
C ALA A 194 -11.06 -10.72 -8.86
N LEU A 195 -9.96 -11.44 -9.10
CA LEU A 195 -9.58 -11.91 -10.44
C LEU A 195 -10.63 -12.84 -11.08
N VAL A 196 -11.26 -13.71 -10.30
CA VAL A 196 -12.32 -14.61 -10.78
C VAL A 196 -13.60 -13.84 -11.14
N GLU A 197 -13.90 -12.78 -10.38
CA GLU A 197 -15.11 -11.97 -10.57
C GLU A 197 -14.99 -10.94 -11.69
N LEU A 198 -13.77 -10.64 -12.16
CA LEU A 198 -13.55 -9.72 -13.26
C LEU A 198 -14.20 -10.22 -14.55
N LYS A 199 -14.96 -9.34 -15.19
CA LYS A 199 -15.64 -9.61 -16.47
C LYS A 199 -15.08 -8.72 -17.57
N GLU A 200 -14.54 -9.34 -18.60
CA GLU A 200 -14.06 -8.63 -19.78
C GLU A 200 -15.20 -7.79 -20.41
N GLY A 201 -14.87 -6.58 -20.85
CA GLY A 201 -15.84 -5.60 -21.37
C GLY A 201 -16.48 -4.70 -20.30
N ALA A 202 -16.27 -4.96 -19.00
CA ALA A 202 -16.67 -4.02 -17.96
C ALA A 202 -15.84 -2.73 -18.03
N GLN A 203 -16.45 -1.59 -17.65
CA GLN A 203 -15.75 -0.31 -17.58
C GLN A 203 -14.56 -0.39 -16.61
N GLY A 204 -13.37 -0.05 -17.10
CA GLY A 204 -12.11 -0.10 -16.33
C GLY A 204 -11.48 -1.49 -16.21
N TYR A 205 -11.97 -2.49 -16.97
CA TYR A 205 -11.50 -3.88 -16.88
C TYR A 205 -9.98 -4.02 -16.97
N TRP A 206 -9.32 -3.36 -17.93
CA TRP A 206 -7.88 -3.51 -18.13
C TRP A 206 -7.05 -2.92 -16.99
N ASP A 207 -7.46 -1.77 -16.45
CA ASP A 207 -6.82 -1.22 -15.25
C ASP A 207 -6.99 -2.16 -14.04
N ASP A 208 -8.18 -2.72 -13.88
CA ASP A 208 -8.54 -3.58 -12.76
C ASP A 208 -7.81 -4.93 -12.85
N LEU A 209 -7.73 -5.53 -14.04
CA LEU A 209 -6.95 -6.74 -14.29
C LEU A 209 -5.47 -6.50 -14.00
N ALA A 210 -4.90 -5.38 -14.47
CA ALA A 210 -3.53 -5.03 -14.19
C ALA A 210 -3.28 -4.85 -12.68
N LEU A 211 -4.19 -4.17 -11.98
CA LEU A 211 -4.08 -3.97 -10.53
C LEU A 211 -4.14 -5.30 -9.79
N ALA A 212 -5.09 -6.17 -10.12
CA ALA A 212 -5.25 -7.45 -9.45
C ALA A 212 -4.04 -8.37 -9.69
N ARG A 213 -3.52 -8.44 -10.93
CA ARG A 213 -2.29 -9.20 -11.22
C ARG A 213 -1.09 -8.63 -10.50
N TYR A 214 -0.94 -7.31 -10.47
CA TYR A 214 0.14 -6.67 -9.71
C TYR A 214 0.06 -6.99 -8.21
N LEU A 215 -1.12 -6.91 -7.61
CA LEU A 215 -1.33 -7.22 -6.19
C LEU A 215 -1.11 -8.70 -5.89
N GLU A 216 -1.53 -9.61 -6.78
CA GLU A 216 -1.27 -11.05 -6.66
C GLU A 216 0.24 -11.31 -6.66
N GLY A 217 0.94 -10.74 -7.64
CA GLY A 217 2.40 -10.85 -7.75
C GLY A 217 3.13 -10.29 -6.53
N LEU A 218 2.65 -9.16 -5.99
CA LEU A 218 3.22 -8.55 -4.80
C LEU A 218 3.03 -9.41 -3.56
N CYS A 219 1.84 -9.98 -3.36
CA CYS A 219 1.56 -10.90 -2.24
C CYS A 219 2.49 -12.12 -2.33
N LEU A 220 2.57 -12.76 -3.50
CA LEU A 220 3.44 -13.91 -3.74
C LEU A 220 4.92 -13.58 -3.53
N ARG A 221 5.38 -12.37 -3.92
CA ARG A 221 6.74 -11.89 -3.68
C ARG A 221 7.08 -11.84 -2.19
N TYR A 222 6.19 -11.26 -1.37
CA TYR A 222 6.40 -11.17 0.08
C TYR A 222 6.25 -12.52 0.80
N ILE A 223 5.45 -13.45 0.26
CA ILE A 223 5.40 -14.84 0.74
C ILE A 223 6.76 -15.51 0.53
N ALA A 224 7.28 -15.46 -0.71
CA ALA A 224 8.56 -16.06 -1.08
C ALA A 224 9.74 -15.43 -0.33
N PHE A 225 9.80 -14.10 -0.34
CA PHE A 225 10.90 -13.29 0.18
C PHE A 225 10.36 -12.10 0.98
N PRO A 226 10.06 -12.30 2.28
CA PRO A 226 9.83 -11.21 3.21
C PRO A 226 11.04 -10.27 3.25
N ASP A 227 10.81 -9.01 3.63
CA ASP A 227 11.92 -8.05 3.75
C ASP A 227 12.93 -8.49 4.83
N PRO A 228 14.23 -8.16 4.72
CA PRO A 228 15.27 -8.68 5.60
C PRO A 228 15.09 -8.37 7.10
N ASP A 229 14.40 -7.28 7.42
CA ASP A 229 14.14 -6.88 8.81
C ASP A 229 12.96 -7.63 9.44
N VAL A 230 12.18 -8.39 8.68
CA VAL A 230 11.00 -9.12 9.18
C VAL A 230 11.39 -10.16 10.22
N VAL A 231 10.65 -10.22 11.33
CA VAL A 231 10.79 -11.26 12.33
C VAL A 231 9.71 -12.30 12.09
N LEU A 232 10.09 -13.41 11.44
CA LEU A 232 9.21 -14.53 11.19
C LEU A 232 8.98 -15.35 12.45
N ASP A 233 7.77 -15.90 12.58
CA ASP A 233 7.49 -16.93 13.58
C ASP A 233 8.21 -18.23 13.17
N PRO A 234 9.13 -18.79 13.98
CA PRO A 234 9.82 -20.02 13.64
C PRO A 234 8.90 -21.22 13.43
N ALA A 235 7.67 -21.18 13.95
CA ALA A 235 6.66 -22.21 13.76
C ALA A 235 5.79 -21.99 12.50
N GLU A 236 5.91 -20.84 11.83
CA GLU A 236 5.16 -20.56 10.61
C GLU A 236 5.68 -21.43 9.45
N VAL A 237 4.77 -22.22 8.87
CA VAL A 237 5.00 -22.98 7.65
C VAL A 237 4.19 -22.31 6.54
N PRO A 238 4.85 -21.69 5.53
CA PRO A 238 4.15 -21.07 4.39
C PRO A 238 3.30 -22.08 3.62
N ALA A 239 2.14 -21.66 3.16
CA ALA A 239 1.25 -22.51 2.34
C ALA A 239 1.85 -22.85 0.96
N LEU A 240 2.71 -21.99 0.42
CA LEU A 240 3.43 -22.18 -0.83
C LEU A 240 4.92 -22.31 -0.57
N SER A 241 5.60 -23.18 -1.31
CA SER A 241 7.07 -23.15 -1.29
C SER A 241 7.59 -21.82 -1.82
N ARG A 242 8.81 -21.46 -1.41
CA ARG A 242 9.47 -20.24 -1.86
C ARG A 242 9.53 -20.15 -3.39
N ASP A 243 9.86 -21.26 -4.05
CA ASP A 243 10.05 -21.29 -5.50
C ASP A 243 8.72 -21.17 -6.24
N GLU A 244 7.66 -21.85 -5.77
CA GLU A 244 6.30 -21.70 -6.33
C GLU A 244 5.79 -20.27 -6.20
N ALA A 245 5.96 -19.66 -5.02
CA ALA A 245 5.56 -18.28 -4.79
C ALA A 245 6.38 -17.30 -5.65
N ALA A 246 7.69 -17.50 -5.79
CA ALA A 246 8.55 -16.66 -6.63
C ALA A 246 8.18 -16.77 -8.13
N GLN A 247 7.95 -17.98 -8.63
CA GLN A 247 7.53 -18.21 -10.02
C GLN A 247 6.15 -17.60 -10.28
N GLY A 248 5.20 -17.79 -9.36
CA GLY A 248 3.88 -17.17 -9.44
C GLY A 248 3.96 -15.64 -9.44
N ALA A 249 4.81 -15.06 -8.59
CA ALA A 249 5.04 -13.62 -8.55
C ALA A 249 5.56 -13.07 -9.88
N LYS A 250 6.58 -13.73 -10.46
CA LYS A 250 7.13 -13.38 -11.77
C LYS A 250 6.06 -13.44 -12.86
N ALA A 251 5.30 -14.53 -12.94
CA ALA A 251 4.24 -14.71 -13.94
C ALA A 251 3.15 -13.63 -13.84
N CYS A 252 2.81 -13.21 -12.62
CA CYS A 252 1.85 -12.12 -12.40
C CYS A 252 2.38 -10.77 -12.93
N PHE A 253 3.64 -10.42 -12.68
CA PHE A 253 4.24 -9.19 -13.20
C PHE A 253 4.38 -9.23 -14.73
N GLU A 254 4.76 -10.37 -15.30
CA GLU A 254 4.84 -10.55 -16.77
C GLU A 254 3.46 -10.41 -17.44
N ALA A 255 2.40 -10.88 -16.78
CA ALA A 255 1.03 -10.68 -17.26
C ALA A 255 0.63 -9.19 -17.31
N VAL A 256 1.06 -8.38 -16.33
CA VAL A 256 0.85 -6.91 -16.36
C VAL A 256 1.53 -6.29 -17.58
N PHE A 257 2.75 -6.71 -17.92
CA PHE A 257 3.47 -6.17 -19.07
C PHE A 257 2.80 -6.55 -20.39
N LYS A 258 2.33 -7.79 -20.50
CA LYS A 258 1.66 -8.32 -21.69
C LYS A 258 0.44 -7.48 -22.10
N ASP A 259 -0.34 -7.01 -21.14
CA ASP A 259 -1.57 -6.25 -21.38
C ASP A 259 -1.41 -4.74 -21.13
N SER A 260 -0.16 -4.25 -20.99
CA SER A 260 0.14 -2.88 -20.59
C SER A 260 -0.43 -1.80 -21.52
N GLU A 261 -0.44 -2.04 -22.83
CA GLU A 261 -1.00 -1.12 -23.84
C GLU A 261 -2.52 -0.96 -23.77
N LYS A 262 -3.21 -1.82 -23.01
CA LYS A 262 -4.67 -1.78 -22.82
C LYS A 262 -5.08 -0.99 -21.58
N ILE A 263 -4.13 -0.66 -20.71
CA ILE A 263 -4.36 0.12 -19.49
C ILE A 263 -4.79 1.54 -19.87
N GLU A 264 -5.87 2.03 -19.25
CA GLU A 264 -6.52 3.29 -19.63
C GLU A 264 -6.09 4.46 -18.75
N LEU A 265 -5.96 4.22 -17.43
CA LEU A 265 -5.73 5.28 -16.44
C LEU A 265 -4.59 4.95 -15.47
N ASP A 266 -4.50 3.69 -15.03
CA ASP A 266 -3.65 3.30 -13.90
C ASP A 266 -2.23 2.89 -14.31
N HIS A 267 -1.67 3.57 -15.32
CA HIS A 267 -0.33 3.37 -15.89
C HIS A 267 0.81 3.14 -14.89
N HIS A 268 0.72 3.74 -13.69
CA HIS A 268 1.69 3.54 -12.62
C HIS A 268 1.95 2.06 -12.27
N ILE A 269 0.97 1.19 -12.47
CA ILE A 269 1.06 -0.24 -12.17
C ILE A 269 2.19 -0.90 -12.97
N VAL A 270 2.37 -0.54 -14.24
CA VAL A 270 3.41 -1.13 -15.11
C VAL A 270 4.81 -0.85 -14.58
N TYR A 271 5.05 0.40 -14.19
CA TYR A 271 6.32 0.84 -13.63
C TYR A 271 6.60 0.21 -12.27
N HIS A 272 5.58 0.16 -11.41
CA HIS A 272 5.67 -0.50 -10.11
C HIS A 272 5.88 -2.02 -10.23
N ALA A 273 5.29 -2.66 -11.24
CA ALA A 273 5.50 -4.08 -11.54
C ALA A 273 6.94 -4.37 -12.01
N HIS A 274 7.52 -3.50 -12.86
CA HIS A 274 8.95 -3.61 -13.20
C HIS A 274 9.86 -3.46 -11.98
N TYR A 275 9.57 -2.50 -11.11
CA TYR A 275 10.34 -2.31 -9.88
C TYR A 275 10.25 -3.54 -8.95
N GLU A 276 9.06 -4.08 -8.71
CA GLU A 276 8.89 -5.23 -7.81
C GLU A 276 9.41 -6.54 -8.44
N LEU A 277 9.34 -6.71 -9.76
CA LEU A 277 10.02 -7.81 -10.46
C LEU A 277 11.54 -7.67 -10.35
N GLY A 278 12.09 -6.46 -10.52
CA GLY A 278 13.50 -6.18 -10.26
C GLY A 278 13.90 -6.61 -8.86
N ARG A 279 13.11 -6.24 -7.83
CA ARG A 279 13.36 -6.70 -6.44
C ARG A 279 13.26 -8.21 -6.26
N LEU A 280 12.34 -8.89 -6.93
CA LEU A 280 12.25 -10.34 -6.89
C LEU A 280 13.52 -10.99 -7.47
N LEU A 281 13.99 -10.49 -8.61
CA LEU A 281 15.18 -11.00 -9.29
C LEU A 281 16.46 -10.81 -8.47
N VAL A 282 16.52 -9.77 -7.61
CA VAL A 282 17.59 -9.61 -6.62
C VAL A 282 17.64 -10.82 -5.70
N CYS A 283 16.49 -11.21 -5.14
CA CYS A 283 16.40 -12.35 -4.24
C CYS A 283 16.76 -13.68 -4.94
N LEU A 284 16.57 -13.75 -6.26
CA LEU A 284 16.91 -14.90 -7.09
C LEU A 284 18.36 -14.88 -7.61
N GLY A 285 19.10 -13.78 -7.43
CA GLY A 285 20.50 -13.65 -7.84
C GLY A 285 20.73 -13.36 -9.34
N ASP A 286 19.71 -12.91 -10.08
CA ASP A 286 19.81 -12.59 -11.51
C ASP A 286 20.21 -11.12 -11.73
N GLU A 287 21.47 -10.78 -11.48
CA GLU A 287 21.95 -9.38 -11.51
C GLU A 287 21.72 -8.66 -12.84
N ALA A 288 21.78 -9.39 -13.97
CA ALA A 288 21.62 -8.80 -15.30
C ALA A 288 20.17 -8.33 -15.52
N GLU A 289 19.20 -9.20 -15.21
CA GLU A 289 17.78 -8.87 -15.34
C GLU A 289 17.32 -7.84 -14.30
N VAL A 290 17.92 -7.85 -13.11
CA VAL A 290 17.68 -6.79 -12.10
C VAL A 290 18.01 -5.42 -12.68
N ARG A 291 19.21 -5.23 -13.24
CA ARG A 291 19.63 -3.94 -13.80
C ARG A 291 18.69 -3.50 -14.92
N ARG A 292 18.34 -4.43 -15.82
CA ARG A 292 17.41 -4.17 -16.92
C ARG A 292 16.09 -3.57 -16.41
N HIS A 293 15.47 -4.20 -15.42
CA HIS A 293 14.18 -3.73 -14.90
C HIS A 293 14.27 -2.42 -14.11
N LEU A 294 15.30 -2.23 -13.30
CA LEU A 294 15.48 -0.97 -12.56
C LEU A 294 15.83 0.20 -13.50
N GLU A 295 16.61 -0.05 -14.55
CA GLU A 295 16.92 0.96 -15.57
C GLU A 295 15.69 1.34 -16.39
N LEU A 296 14.79 0.40 -16.71
CA LEU A 296 13.50 0.74 -17.35
C LEU A 296 12.72 1.75 -16.52
N VAL A 297 12.62 1.52 -15.21
CA VAL A 297 11.95 2.44 -14.27
C VAL A 297 12.64 3.80 -14.22
N LEU A 298 13.98 3.83 -14.15
CA LEU A 298 14.76 5.07 -14.04
C LEU A 298 14.93 5.83 -15.37
N SER A 299 14.66 5.18 -16.50
CA SER A 299 14.96 5.71 -17.84
C SER A 299 14.17 6.99 -18.20
N GLY A 300 13.06 7.25 -17.51
CA GLY A 300 12.10 8.30 -17.87
C GLY A 300 11.40 8.06 -19.22
N ARG A 301 11.59 6.89 -19.83
CA ARG A 301 10.92 6.49 -21.07
C ARG A 301 9.50 6.01 -20.77
N TYR A 302 8.66 6.09 -21.79
CA TYR A 302 7.35 5.46 -21.77
C TYR A 302 7.53 3.96 -21.96
N LEU A 303 7.12 3.18 -20.96
CA LEU A 303 7.21 1.71 -20.97
C LEU A 303 5.97 1.07 -21.62
N GLU A 304 4.89 1.83 -21.71
CA GLU A 304 3.68 1.50 -22.47
C GLU A 304 3.08 2.77 -23.07
N VAL A 305 2.17 2.59 -24.02
CA VAL A 305 1.30 3.64 -24.52
C VAL A 305 -0.12 3.10 -24.55
N GLY A 306 -0.92 3.49 -23.56
CA GLY A 306 -2.32 3.08 -23.48
C GLY A 306 -3.20 3.58 -24.63
N PRO A 307 -4.51 3.22 -24.63
CA PRO A 307 -5.41 3.44 -25.76
C PRO A 307 -5.58 4.90 -26.20
N SER A 308 -5.31 5.85 -25.30
CA SER A 308 -5.36 7.28 -25.63
C SER A 308 -4.23 7.74 -26.56
N GLY A 309 -3.20 6.92 -26.79
CA GLY A 309 -1.99 7.28 -27.54
C GLY A 309 -1.13 8.35 -26.86
N ARG A 310 -1.55 8.86 -25.69
CA ARG A 310 -0.89 9.96 -25.00
C ARG A 310 0.25 9.45 -24.15
N LYS A 311 1.44 9.93 -24.50
CA LYS A 311 2.65 9.78 -23.69
C LYS A 311 2.61 10.81 -22.57
N GLY A 312 2.49 10.37 -21.32
CA GLY A 312 2.40 11.25 -20.16
C GLY A 312 3.00 10.64 -18.89
N ARG A 313 3.32 11.50 -17.90
CA ARG A 313 3.85 11.04 -16.62
C ARG A 313 2.82 10.18 -15.88
N TYR A 314 3.31 9.12 -15.23
CA TYR A 314 2.50 8.24 -14.41
C TYR A 314 2.43 8.74 -12.95
N SER A 315 1.42 8.30 -12.20
CA SER A 315 1.28 8.65 -10.79
C SER A 315 2.43 8.07 -9.97
N MET A 316 2.91 8.80 -8.96
CA MET A 316 3.96 8.33 -8.04
C MET A 316 5.36 8.10 -8.63
N GLU A 317 5.62 8.54 -9.87
CA GLU A 317 6.93 8.46 -10.57
C GLU A 317 8.14 8.82 -9.68
N ASN A 318 8.16 10.03 -9.10
CA ASN A 318 9.31 10.45 -8.28
C ASN A 318 9.53 9.56 -7.05
N ALA A 319 8.46 9.06 -6.43
CA ALA A 319 8.56 8.18 -5.27
C ALA A 319 9.11 6.81 -5.69
N LEU A 320 8.69 6.30 -6.84
CA LEU A 320 9.22 5.07 -7.41
C LEU A 320 10.69 5.21 -7.82
N HIS A 321 11.07 6.33 -8.46
CA HIS A 321 12.46 6.61 -8.83
C HIS A 321 13.36 6.67 -7.59
N MET A 322 12.92 7.29 -6.50
CA MET A 322 13.67 7.30 -5.25
C MET A 322 13.93 5.87 -4.74
N ARG A 323 12.89 5.01 -4.76
CA ARG A 323 13.00 3.60 -4.36
C ARG A 323 13.90 2.79 -5.30
N ALA A 324 13.82 3.04 -6.61
CA ALA A 324 14.64 2.37 -7.62
C ALA A 324 16.12 2.77 -7.50
N ASN A 325 16.43 4.05 -7.29
CA ASN A 325 17.79 4.51 -7.03
C ASN A 325 18.38 3.86 -5.76
N ALA A 326 17.60 3.79 -4.67
CA ALA A 326 18.03 3.12 -3.44
C ALA A 326 18.32 1.62 -3.68
N ALA A 327 17.50 0.94 -4.49
CA ALA A 327 17.73 -0.46 -4.85
C ALA A 327 19.01 -0.64 -5.69
N VAL A 328 19.25 0.23 -6.67
CA VAL A 328 20.49 0.22 -7.48
C VAL A 328 21.73 0.48 -6.62
N GLU A 329 21.65 1.43 -5.70
CA GLU A 329 22.76 1.70 -4.77
C GLU A 329 23.04 0.50 -3.86
N ALA A 330 21.99 -0.15 -3.35
CA ALA A 330 22.13 -1.35 -2.53
C ALA A 330 22.72 -2.54 -3.31
N LEU A 331 22.42 -2.68 -4.61
CA LEU A 331 23.06 -3.67 -5.49
C LEU A 331 24.57 -3.42 -5.57
N HIS A 332 24.96 -2.18 -5.87
CA HIS A 332 26.38 -1.82 -5.99
C HIS A 332 27.14 -2.05 -4.67
N GLN A 333 26.48 -1.86 -3.53
CA GLN A 333 27.07 -2.06 -2.21
C GLN A 333 27.00 -3.51 -1.71
N LYS A 334 26.34 -4.43 -2.44
CA LYS A 334 26.04 -5.81 -2.00
C LYS A 334 25.29 -5.85 -0.65
N ARG A 335 24.32 -4.95 -0.47
CA ARG A 335 23.56 -4.73 0.80
C ARG A 335 22.07 -5.07 0.72
N LEU A 336 21.64 -5.82 -0.31
CA LEU A 336 20.23 -6.15 -0.50
C LEU A 336 19.75 -7.31 0.36
#